data_AF-A0A212CMF7-F1
#
_entry.id   AF-A0A212CMF7-F1
#
_cell.length_a   1.000
_cell.length_b   1.000
_cell.length_c   1.000
_cell.angle_alpha   90.00
_cell.angle_beta   90.00
_cell.angle_gamma   90.00
#
_symmetry.space_group_name_H-M   'P 1'
#
loop_
_entity.id
_entity.type
_entity.pdbx_description
1 polymer ?
#
loop_
_entity_poly.entity_id
_entity_poly.type
_entity_poly.pdbx_seq_one_letter_code
_entity_poly.pdbx_strand_id
1 'polypeptide(L)'
;MKLPSSEERKSESSTSVKELIMNSYVNLRRKIPTLNEGTVKRWIADVGTKQWQNTKRTDGEMISIHLDLNTARNTFKELTQKDWITKTITSCLRDNLLKNLPFHSPHQEALEVFFLLPECPVMHDSSNWESLVVPFAEAVCKMNDQMSGVLEEYWASLKESAFINLVQMFKRAIVAQLHSWTESSENNCHIKALLEMLKKLYRVNKTKCQLPENIFEINELAQRLDFYVDAYRRSSWKDISVDVQYPVIFSRFPFIFNILSKIKLLYADSLLKIQEKKFRACMRLAGIVDQEGSALSLLPTFNLIVRRSHLIEDVFDQLNQFENEDLRRELMVSFSGEIGYDFGGVRAEFFYCLFQEMTRPEYGMFTYPEEASYMWFPVR
;
A
#
# COMPACT_ATOMS: atom_id res chain seq x y z
N MET A 1 -9.51 0.78 -61.88
CA MET A 1 -9.87 0.86 -60.44
C MET A 1 -8.81 0.13 -59.64
N LYS A 2 -7.88 0.87 -59.01
CA LYS A 2 -6.91 0.29 -58.07
C LYS A 2 -7.58 0.25 -56.69
N LEU A 3 -7.62 -0.93 -56.08
CA LEU A 3 -8.02 -1.11 -54.68
C LEU A 3 -6.97 -0.42 -53.78
N PRO A 4 -7.40 0.29 -52.71
CA PRO A 4 -6.47 0.96 -51.80
C PRO A 4 -5.72 -0.08 -50.96
N SER A 5 -4.44 0.24 -50.73
CA SER A 5 -3.46 -0.64 -50.10
C SER A 5 -3.77 -0.85 -48.62
N SER A 6 -3.27 -1.95 -48.04
CA SER A 6 -3.48 -2.32 -46.63
C SER A 6 -2.87 -1.31 -45.63
N GLU A 7 -1.99 -0.42 -46.08
CA GLU A 7 -1.41 0.68 -45.28
C GLU A 7 -2.32 1.91 -45.23
N GLU A 8 -3.04 2.23 -46.31
CA GLU A 8 -4.02 3.32 -46.34
C GLU A 8 -5.17 3.05 -45.37
N ARG A 9 -5.67 1.80 -45.29
CA ARG A 9 -6.72 1.38 -44.33
C ARG A 9 -6.31 1.40 -42.86
N LYS A 10 -5.01 1.24 -42.55
CA LYS A 10 -4.48 1.36 -41.17
C LYS A 10 -4.33 2.82 -40.74
N SER A 11 -4.03 3.73 -41.68
CA SER A 11 -3.92 5.17 -41.40
C SER A 11 -5.29 5.84 -41.24
N GLU A 12 -6.29 5.44 -42.04
CA GLU A 12 -7.66 5.94 -41.94
C GLU A 12 -8.37 5.44 -40.68
N SER A 13 -8.15 4.19 -40.27
CA SER A 13 -8.74 3.65 -39.03
C SER A 13 -8.13 4.27 -37.76
N SER A 14 -6.82 4.55 -37.73
CA SER A 14 -6.16 5.25 -36.62
C SER A 14 -6.65 6.70 -36.48
N THR A 15 -6.88 7.39 -37.60
CA THR A 15 -7.39 8.77 -37.65
C THR A 15 -8.86 8.82 -37.23
N SER A 16 -9.68 7.89 -37.71
CA SER A 16 -11.10 7.77 -37.34
C SER A 16 -11.30 7.37 -35.87
N VAL A 17 -10.36 6.64 -35.26
CA VAL A 17 -10.40 6.25 -33.84
C VAL A 17 -9.92 7.38 -32.90
N LYS A 18 -8.89 8.15 -33.29
CA LYS A 18 -8.55 9.41 -32.61
C LYS A 18 -9.73 10.37 -32.67
N GLU A 19 -10.41 10.45 -33.82
CA GLU A 19 -11.67 11.16 -33.96
C GLU A 19 -12.79 10.56 -33.14
N LEU A 20 -12.89 9.26 -32.89
CA LEU A 20 -13.93 8.66 -32.04
C LEU A 20 -13.69 8.90 -30.54
N ILE A 21 -12.44 8.95 -30.09
CA ILE A 21 -12.08 9.27 -28.70
C ILE A 21 -12.18 10.79 -28.47
N MET A 22 -11.71 11.61 -29.41
CA MET A 22 -11.99 13.05 -29.41
C MET A 22 -13.47 13.33 -29.60
N ASN A 23 -14.20 12.60 -30.45
CA ASN A 23 -15.64 12.77 -30.60
C ASN A 23 -16.40 12.23 -29.41
N SER A 24 -15.89 11.28 -28.61
CA SER A 24 -16.54 10.87 -27.36
C SER A 24 -16.24 11.84 -26.23
N TYR A 25 -15.03 12.38 -26.13
CA TYR A 25 -14.69 13.51 -25.24
C TYR A 25 -15.44 14.80 -25.65
N VAL A 26 -15.57 15.07 -26.95
CA VAL A 26 -16.36 16.15 -27.55
C VAL A 26 -17.85 15.83 -27.51
N ASN A 27 -18.32 14.58 -27.55
CA ASN A 27 -19.73 14.20 -27.35
C ASN A 27 -20.15 14.30 -25.88
N LEU A 28 -19.24 13.97 -24.96
CA LEU A 28 -19.36 14.25 -23.53
C LEU A 28 -19.44 15.77 -23.29
N ARG A 29 -18.71 16.57 -24.09
CA ARG A 29 -18.82 18.04 -24.11
C ARG A 29 -20.01 18.60 -24.91
N ARG A 30 -20.58 17.86 -25.88
CA ARG A 30 -21.69 18.31 -26.78
C ARG A 30 -23.03 18.45 -26.06
N LYS A 31 -23.16 18.03 -24.80
CA LYS A 31 -24.31 18.41 -23.95
C LYS A 31 -24.16 19.79 -23.27
N ILE A 32 -23.03 20.48 -23.45
CA ILE A 32 -22.81 21.85 -23.00
C ILE A 32 -22.78 22.73 -24.27
N PRO A 33 -23.76 23.62 -24.45
CA PRO A 33 -24.02 24.25 -25.75
C PRO A 33 -22.96 25.29 -26.09
N THR A 34 -22.72 25.47 -27.40
CA THR A 34 -21.99 26.56 -28.07
C THR A 34 -20.46 26.47 -28.16
N LEU A 35 -19.94 25.71 -29.13
CA LEU A 35 -18.63 25.99 -29.73
C LEU A 35 -18.61 25.48 -31.18
N ASN A 36 -18.44 26.39 -32.14
CA ASN A 36 -18.60 26.11 -33.57
C ASN A 36 -17.36 25.43 -34.21
N GLU A 37 -17.56 24.86 -35.40
CA GLU A 37 -16.57 24.11 -36.19
C GLU A 37 -15.23 24.85 -36.37
N GLY A 38 -15.24 26.18 -36.37
CA GLY A 38 -14.05 27.03 -36.50
C GLY A 38 -13.11 27.00 -35.30
N THR A 39 -13.59 26.56 -34.13
CA THR A 39 -12.75 26.44 -32.92
C THR A 39 -12.08 25.07 -32.83
N VAL A 40 -12.77 24.04 -33.33
CA VAL A 40 -12.26 22.67 -33.44
C VAL A 40 -11.08 22.59 -34.42
N LYS A 41 -11.17 23.28 -35.56
CA LYS A 41 -10.06 23.36 -36.53
C LYS A 41 -8.82 24.06 -35.96
N ARG A 42 -9.02 25.05 -35.06
CA ARG A 42 -7.93 25.76 -34.37
C ARG A 42 -7.18 24.87 -33.38
N TRP A 43 -7.91 24.02 -32.67
CA TRP A 43 -7.34 23.12 -31.66
C TRP A 43 -6.57 21.94 -32.28
N ILE A 44 -7.06 21.41 -33.42
CA ILE A 44 -6.35 20.38 -34.19
C ILE A 44 -5.02 20.93 -34.74
N ALA A 45 -4.99 22.20 -35.15
CA ALA A 45 -3.76 22.86 -35.59
C ALA A 45 -2.75 23.05 -34.43
N ASP A 46 -3.21 23.37 -33.22
CA ASP A 46 -2.36 23.62 -32.04
C ASP A 46 -1.73 22.33 -31.44
N VAL A 47 -2.45 21.20 -31.46
CA VAL A 47 -1.94 19.91 -30.96
C VAL A 47 -0.88 19.31 -31.90
N GLY A 48 -0.98 19.57 -33.21
CA GLY A 48 0.00 19.10 -34.19
C GLY A 48 1.34 19.86 -34.17
N THR A 49 1.41 21.05 -33.58
CA THR A 49 2.52 22.00 -33.78
C THR A 49 3.38 22.28 -32.54
N LYS A 50 3.18 21.56 -31.42
CA LYS A 50 3.88 21.82 -30.13
C LYS A 50 3.74 23.28 -29.64
N GLN A 51 2.69 23.99 -30.03
CA GLN A 51 2.51 25.42 -29.71
C GLN A 51 1.90 25.69 -28.32
N TRP A 52 1.77 24.67 -27.47
CA TRP A 52 1.21 24.77 -26.11
C TRP A 52 2.05 25.61 -25.14
N GLN A 53 3.28 25.99 -25.50
CA GLN A 53 4.16 26.77 -24.61
C GLN A 53 3.89 28.29 -24.63
N ASN A 54 3.09 28.84 -25.56
CA ASN A 54 3.04 30.29 -25.76
C ASN A 54 1.65 30.95 -25.75
N THR A 55 0.58 30.24 -25.43
CA THR A 55 -0.76 30.84 -25.47
C THR A 55 -1.14 31.48 -24.13
N LYS A 56 -0.68 32.72 -23.90
CA LYS A 56 -1.34 33.62 -22.94
C LYS A 56 -2.77 33.88 -23.41
N ARG A 57 -3.78 33.51 -22.61
CA ARG A 57 -5.15 34.00 -22.80
C ARG A 57 -5.64 34.71 -21.54
N THR A 58 -6.26 35.83 -21.82
CA THR A 58 -6.76 36.91 -20.97
C THR A 58 -7.77 36.44 -19.93
N ASP A 59 -7.64 37.04 -18.74
CA ASP A 59 -8.49 36.87 -17.57
C ASP A 59 -9.98 37.05 -17.86
N GLY A 60 -10.79 36.20 -17.22
CA GLY A 60 -12.21 36.43 -17.05
C GLY A 60 -13.10 35.47 -17.83
N GLU A 61 -13.19 34.21 -17.40
CA GLU A 61 -14.45 33.43 -17.39
C GLU A 61 -14.21 32.12 -16.63
N MET A 62 -14.60 32.13 -15.36
CA MET A 62 -14.55 30.99 -14.44
C MET A 62 -15.67 30.01 -14.83
N ILE A 63 -15.49 29.21 -15.87
CA ILE A 63 -16.44 28.17 -16.26
C ILE A 63 -16.13 26.91 -15.44
N SER A 64 -16.87 26.70 -14.34
CA SER A 64 -16.87 25.42 -13.64
C SER A 64 -17.56 24.37 -14.52
N ILE A 65 -16.80 23.65 -15.33
CA ILE A 65 -17.32 22.47 -16.04
C ILE A 65 -17.43 21.36 -15.00
N HIS A 66 -18.62 21.17 -14.44
CA HIS A 66 -18.92 20.07 -13.54
C HIS A 66 -18.89 18.77 -14.35
N LEU A 67 -17.78 18.03 -14.27
CA LEU A 67 -17.58 16.75 -14.95
C LEU A 67 -18.52 15.68 -14.33
N ASP A 68 -19.48 15.16 -15.10
CA ASP A 68 -20.37 14.08 -14.63
C ASP A 68 -19.69 12.71 -14.79
N LEU A 69 -19.02 12.29 -13.72
CA LEU A 69 -18.29 11.04 -13.64
C LEU A 69 -19.18 9.79 -13.66
N ASN A 70 -20.45 9.90 -13.24
CA ASN A 70 -21.37 8.77 -13.33
C ASN A 70 -21.74 8.49 -14.78
N THR A 71 -22.00 9.56 -15.55
CA THR A 71 -22.23 9.43 -16.99
C THR A 71 -20.98 8.87 -17.68
N ALA A 72 -19.79 9.39 -17.37
CA ALA A 72 -18.53 8.87 -17.94
C ALA A 72 -18.32 7.38 -17.63
N ARG A 73 -18.49 6.97 -16.37
CA ARG A 73 -18.41 5.56 -15.94
C ARG A 73 -19.38 4.66 -16.71
N ASN A 74 -20.63 5.08 -16.86
CA ASN A 74 -21.65 4.29 -17.56
C ASN A 74 -21.33 4.17 -19.06
N THR A 75 -20.90 5.26 -19.70
CA THR A 75 -20.45 5.23 -21.10
C THR A 75 -19.25 4.32 -21.29
N PHE A 76 -18.24 4.37 -20.41
CA PHE A 76 -17.11 3.45 -20.50
C PHE A 76 -17.54 2.00 -20.34
N LYS A 77 -18.44 1.69 -19.39
CA LYS A 77 -18.99 0.34 -19.24
C LYS A 77 -19.64 -0.15 -20.53
N GLU A 78 -20.51 0.64 -21.15
CA GLU A 78 -21.15 0.28 -22.43
C GLU A 78 -20.12 0.06 -23.55
N LEU A 79 -19.11 0.92 -23.66
CA LEU A 79 -18.06 0.79 -24.69
C LEU A 79 -17.21 -0.46 -24.49
N THR A 80 -16.87 -0.79 -23.25
CA THR A 80 -16.02 -1.95 -22.91
C THR A 80 -16.73 -3.29 -23.01
N GLN A 81 -18.03 -3.33 -23.32
CA GLN A 81 -18.73 -4.58 -23.63
C GLN A 81 -18.27 -5.22 -24.94
N LYS A 82 -17.61 -4.46 -25.82
CA LYS A 82 -17.11 -4.96 -27.10
C LYS A 82 -15.60 -5.15 -27.04
N ASP A 83 -15.13 -6.39 -27.14
CA ASP A 83 -13.71 -6.76 -27.02
C ASP A 83 -12.77 -5.94 -27.93
N TRP A 84 -13.17 -5.69 -29.17
CA TRP A 84 -12.34 -4.91 -30.10
C TRP A 84 -12.22 -3.44 -29.64
N ILE A 85 -13.29 -2.85 -29.10
CA ILE A 85 -13.28 -1.49 -28.54
C ILE A 85 -12.40 -1.46 -27.30
N THR A 86 -12.54 -2.45 -26.41
CA THR A 86 -11.71 -2.58 -25.21
C THR A 86 -10.22 -2.62 -25.55
N LYS A 87 -9.82 -3.48 -26.50
CA LYS A 87 -8.43 -3.56 -26.98
C LYS A 87 -7.94 -2.25 -27.58
N THR A 88 -8.79 -1.56 -28.35
CA THR A 88 -8.47 -0.25 -28.92
C THR A 88 -8.28 0.81 -27.83
N ILE A 89 -9.19 0.89 -26.86
CA ILE A 89 -9.10 1.82 -25.72
C ILE A 89 -7.81 1.54 -24.93
N THR A 90 -7.53 0.29 -24.58
CA THR A 90 -6.31 -0.10 -23.85
C THR A 90 -5.04 0.36 -24.58
N SER A 91 -4.94 0.09 -25.89
CA SER A 91 -3.79 0.55 -26.69
C SER A 91 -3.72 2.07 -26.77
N CYS A 92 -4.84 2.77 -26.95
CA CYS A 92 -4.85 4.23 -26.99
C CYS A 92 -4.39 4.86 -25.66
N LEU A 93 -4.85 4.33 -24.52
CA LEU A 93 -4.46 4.79 -23.19
C LEU A 93 -2.96 4.57 -22.96
N ARG A 94 -2.48 3.35 -23.23
CA ARG A 94 -1.08 2.95 -23.08
C ARG A 94 -0.14 3.75 -23.99
N ASP A 95 -0.46 3.83 -25.28
CA ASP A 95 0.49 4.29 -26.28
C ASP A 95 0.48 5.81 -26.46
N ASN A 96 -0.62 6.50 -26.11
CA ASN A 96 -0.77 7.94 -26.32
C ASN A 96 -1.01 8.71 -25.02
N LEU A 97 -2.09 8.39 -24.28
CA LEU A 97 -2.55 9.26 -23.19
C LEU A 97 -1.59 9.23 -22.00
N LEU A 98 -1.23 8.05 -21.51
CA LEU A 98 -0.41 7.89 -20.31
C LEU A 98 1.01 8.43 -20.48
N LYS A 99 1.58 8.33 -21.70
CA LYS A 99 2.89 8.89 -22.04
C LYS A 99 2.92 10.41 -22.05
N ASN A 100 1.78 11.06 -22.25
CA ASN A 100 1.65 12.51 -22.39
C ASN A 100 0.79 13.12 -21.27
N LEU A 101 0.71 12.47 -20.11
CA LEU A 101 -0.10 12.99 -19.00
C LEU A 101 0.39 14.38 -18.58
N PRO A 102 -0.51 15.36 -18.44
CA PRO A 102 -0.15 16.76 -18.19
C PRO A 102 0.14 17.04 -16.69
N PHE A 103 0.98 16.24 -16.03
CA PHE A 103 1.27 16.36 -14.59
C PHE A 103 2.18 17.56 -14.22
N HIS A 104 2.58 18.38 -15.19
CA HIS A 104 3.26 19.66 -15.00
C HIS A 104 2.43 20.86 -15.47
N SER A 105 1.21 20.65 -15.97
CA SER A 105 0.38 21.72 -16.50
C SER A 105 -0.26 22.51 -15.35
N PRO A 106 -0.20 23.85 -15.35
CA PRO A 106 -0.85 24.68 -14.33
C PRO A 106 -2.38 24.76 -14.50
N HIS A 107 -2.94 24.13 -15.55
CA HIS A 107 -4.35 24.25 -15.92
C HIS A 107 -5.22 23.18 -15.23
N GLN A 108 -6.36 23.60 -14.67
CA GLN A 108 -7.26 22.72 -13.93
C GLN A 108 -7.94 21.67 -14.83
N GLU A 109 -8.17 21.99 -16.10
CA GLU A 109 -8.73 21.07 -17.10
C GLU A 109 -7.81 19.86 -17.35
N ALA A 110 -6.50 20.03 -17.11
CA ALA A 110 -5.53 18.94 -17.19
C ALA A 110 -5.77 17.86 -16.12
N LEU A 111 -6.39 18.21 -14.99
CA LEU A 111 -6.70 17.29 -13.90
C LEU A 111 -7.92 16.41 -14.19
N GLU A 112 -8.82 16.82 -15.09
CA GLU A 112 -10.02 16.06 -15.45
C GLU A 112 -9.67 14.66 -15.96
N VAL A 113 -8.55 14.52 -16.68
CA VAL A 113 -8.04 13.22 -17.15
C VAL A 113 -7.76 12.29 -15.98
N PHE A 114 -7.25 12.80 -14.86
CA PHE A 114 -6.98 12.01 -13.66
C PHE A 114 -8.24 11.60 -12.91
N PHE A 115 -9.34 12.32 -13.11
CA PHE A 115 -10.66 11.94 -12.58
C PHE A 115 -11.34 10.89 -13.45
N LEU A 116 -11.19 10.98 -14.78
CA LEU A 116 -11.82 10.07 -15.74
C LEU A 116 -11.13 8.71 -15.86
N LEU A 117 -9.79 8.66 -15.75
CA LEU A 117 -9.05 7.41 -15.96
C LEU A 117 -9.50 6.29 -15.02
N PRO A 118 -9.60 6.50 -13.69
CA PRO A 118 -10.09 5.46 -12.78
C PRO A 118 -11.52 4.99 -13.05
N GLU A 119 -12.31 5.76 -13.80
CA GLU A 119 -13.69 5.38 -14.19
C GLU A 119 -13.72 4.40 -15.37
N CYS A 120 -12.60 4.19 -16.05
CA CYS A 120 -12.49 3.29 -17.19
C CYS A 120 -12.29 1.83 -16.74
N PRO A 121 -13.17 0.87 -17.11
CA PRO A 121 -13.06 -0.52 -16.67
C PRO A 121 -11.73 -1.20 -16.99
N VAL A 122 -11.05 -0.81 -18.08
CA VAL A 122 -9.75 -1.39 -18.46
C VAL A 122 -8.63 -1.11 -17.44
N MET A 123 -8.77 -0.07 -16.63
CA MET A 123 -7.84 0.23 -15.53
C MET A 123 -8.00 -0.74 -14.35
N HIS A 124 -9.14 -1.42 -14.23
CA HIS A 124 -9.45 -2.35 -13.15
C HIS A 124 -9.12 -3.81 -13.48
N ASP A 125 -8.68 -4.06 -14.72
CA ASP A 125 -8.22 -5.35 -15.20
C ASP A 125 -6.79 -5.62 -14.73
N SER A 126 -6.60 -6.73 -14.02
CA SER A 126 -5.30 -7.13 -13.48
C SER A 126 -4.25 -7.41 -14.56
N SER A 127 -4.64 -7.64 -15.81
CA SER A 127 -3.68 -7.82 -16.92
C SER A 127 -3.04 -6.52 -17.40
N ASN A 128 -3.68 -5.37 -17.14
CA ASN A 128 -3.23 -4.07 -17.64
C ASN A 128 -2.45 -3.25 -16.59
N TRP A 129 -2.20 -3.81 -15.41
CA TRP A 129 -1.64 -3.09 -14.25
C TRP A 129 -0.34 -2.35 -14.57
N GLU A 130 0.61 -3.03 -15.23
CA GLU A 130 1.94 -2.49 -15.54
C GLU A 130 1.85 -1.39 -16.60
N SER A 131 1.03 -1.59 -17.63
CA SER A 131 0.96 -0.65 -18.75
C SER A 131 0.04 0.54 -18.52
N LEU A 132 -0.91 0.44 -17.58
CA LEU A 132 -1.92 1.45 -17.32
C LEU A 132 -1.87 2.04 -15.91
N VAL A 133 -1.96 1.19 -14.89
CA VAL A 133 -2.12 1.63 -13.49
C VAL A 133 -0.81 2.18 -12.92
N VAL A 134 0.33 1.59 -13.28
CA VAL A 134 1.65 2.07 -12.87
C VAL A 134 1.97 3.45 -13.44
N PRO A 135 1.89 3.71 -14.76
CA PRO A 135 2.11 5.06 -15.30
C PRO A 135 1.17 6.11 -14.71
N PHE A 136 -0.09 5.73 -14.44
CA PHE A 136 -1.03 6.59 -13.74
C PHE A 136 -0.55 6.92 -12.31
N ALA A 137 -0.12 5.91 -11.56
CA ALA A 137 0.41 6.09 -10.20
C ALA A 137 1.66 6.97 -10.18
N GLU A 138 2.60 6.72 -11.10
CA GLU A 138 3.81 7.53 -11.23
C GLU A 138 3.52 8.99 -11.57
N ALA A 139 2.59 9.24 -12.49
CA ALA A 139 2.21 10.58 -12.87
C ALA A 139 1.64 11.37 -11.68
N VAL A 140 0.77 10.74 -10.88
CA VAL A 140 0.20 11.38 -9.69
C VAL A 140 1.24 11.58 -8.60
N CYS A 141 2.17 10.64 -8.41
CA CYS A 141 3.28 10.78 -7.47
C CYS A 141 4.27 11.91 -7.85
N LYS A 142 4.35 12.29 -9.14
CA LYS A 142 5.20 13.37 -9.64
C LYS A 142 4.53 14.75 -9.68
N MET A 143 3.24 14.85 -9.33
CA MET A 143 2.53 16.12 -9.29
C MET A 143 3.05 17.04 -8.19
N ASN A 144 2.89 18.35 -8.39
CA ASN A 144 3.14 19.33 -7.33
C ASN A 144 2.07 19.25 -6.22
N ASP A 145 2.38 19.83 -5.06
CA ASP A 145 1.50 19.79 -3.89
C ASP A 145 0.12 20.42 -4.14
N GLN A 146 0.07 21.48 -4.95
CA GLN A 146 -1.19 22.15 -5.31
C GLN A 146 -2.14 21.22 -6.07
N MET A 147 -1.66 20.56 -7.13
CA MET A 147 -2.44 19.61 -7.92
C MET A 147 -2.80 18.36 -7.12
N SER A 148 -1.87 17.87 -6.29
CA SER A 148 -2.16 16.77 -5.37
C SER A 148 -3.30 17.14 -4.42
N GLY A 149 -3.33 18.36 -3.89
CA GLY A 149 -4.42 18.85 -3.05
C GLY A 149 -5.79 18.82 -3.74
N VAL A 150 -5.87 19.30 -4.98
CA VAL A 150 -7.13 19.27 -5.76
C VAL A 150 -7.61 17.84 -6.02
N LEU A 151 -6.68 16.91 -6.32
CA LEU A 151 -7.00 15.50 -6.48
C LEU A 151 -7.47 14.84 -5.18
N GLU A 152 -6.84 15.17 -4.06
CA GLU A 152 -7.22 14.68 -2.74
C GLU A 152 -8.62 15.19 -2.33
N GLU A 153 -8.95 16.45 -2.64
CA GLU A 153 -10.29 17.00 -2.46
C GLU A 153 -11.33 16.30 -3.33
N TYR A 154 -10.99 16.04 -4.59
CA TYR A 154 -11.84 15.27 -5.49
C TYR A 154 -12.10 13.86 -4.93
N TRP A 155 -11.06 13.12 -4.55
CA TRP A 155 -11.21 11.78 -3.99
C TRP A 155 -12.03 11.77 -2.71
N ALA A 156 -11.92 12.80 -1.88
CA ALA A 156 -12.75 12.95 -0.70
C ALA A 156 -14.23 13.20 -1.00
N SER A 157 -14.55 13.80 -2.15
CA SER A 157 -15.92 14.06 -2.59
C SER A 157 -16.58 12.85 -3.28
N LEU A 158 -15.83 11.79 -3.54
CA LEU A 158 -16.34 10.58 -4.18
C LEU A 158 -17.35 9.86 -3.29
N LYS A 159 -18.37 9.26 -3.93
CA LYS A 159 -19.24 8.28 -3.26
C LYS A 159 -18.41 7.10 -2.75
N GLU A 160 -18.82 6.50 -1.64
CA GLU A 160 -18.11 5.39 -1.00
C GLU A 160 -17.75 4.25 -1.97
N SER A 161 -18.69 3.83 -2.80
CA SER A 161 -18.47 2.77 -3.79
C SER A 161 -17.44 3.14 -4.87
N ALA A 162 -17.40 4.42 -5.28
CA ALA A 162 -16.42 4.92 -6.24
C ALA A 162 -15.02 4.95 -5.61
N PHE A 163 -14.92 5.43 -4.38
CA PHE A 163 -13.67 5.45 -3.63
C PHE A 163 -13.13 4.04 -3.37
N ILE A 164 -14.00 3.10 -2.98
CA ILE A 164 -13.62 1.68 -2.80
C ILE A 164 -13.10 1.10 -4.11
N ASN A 165 -13.76 1.35 -5.25
CA ASN A 165 -13.28 0.87 -6.55
C ASN A 165 -11.91 1.44 -6.90
N LEU A 166 -11.66 2.72 -6.60
CA LEU A 166 -10.34 3.34 -6.80
C LEU A 166 -9.26 2.66 -5.95
N VAL A 167 -9.53 2.38 -4.67
CA VAL A 167 -8.61 1.63 -3.80
C VAL A 167 -8.37 0.22 -4.34
N GLN A 168 -9.42 -0.47 -4.78
CA GLN A 168 -9.33 -1.83 -5.32
C GLN A 168 -8.53 -1.90 -6.62
N MET A 169 -8.59 -0.88 -7.48
CA MET A 169 -7.78 -0.77 -8.68
C MET A 169 -6.29 -0.91 -8.38
N PHE A 170 -5.79 -0.15 -7.38
CA PHE A 170 -4.39 -0.21 -6.96
C PHE A 170 -4.05 -1.49 -6.21
N LYS A 171 -4.94 -2.00 -5.36
CA LYS A 171 -4.72 -3.29 -4.68
C LYS A 171 -4.56 -4.44 -5.68
N ARG A 172 -5.40 -4.50 -6.71
CA ARG A 172 -5.29 -5.50 -7.79
C ARG A 172 -3.98 -5.37 -8.53
N ALA A 173 -3.53 -4.14 -8.82
CA ALA A 173 -2.23 -3.91 -9.45
C ALA A 173 -1.06 -4.42 -8.58
N ILE A 174 -1.08 -4.13 -7.28
CA ILE A 174 -0.07 -4.63 -6.33
C ILE A 174 -0.08 -6.17 -6.29
N VAL A 175 -1.26 -6.78 -6.16
CA VAL A 175 -1.38 -8.25 -6.13
C VAL A 175 -0.89 -8.86 -7.46
N ALA A 176 -1.25 -8.29 -8.61
CA ALA A 176 -0.78 -8.75 -9.91
C ALA A 176 0.75 -8.67 -10.02
N GLN A 177 1.34 -7.56 -9.59
CA GLN A 177 2.79 -7.39 -9.55
C GLN A 177 3.48 -8.39 -8.64
N LEU A 178 2.90 -8.70 -7.47
CA LEU A 178 3.45 -9.71 -6.55
C LEU A 178 3.45 -11.12 -7.16
N HIS A 179 2.55 -11.43 -8.09
CA HIS A 179 2.54 -12.71 -8.80
C HIS A 179 3.65 -12.81 -9.85
N SER A 180 4.03 -11.68 -10.48
CA SER A 180 5.08 -11.60 -11.48
C SER A 180 6.36 -10.92 -10.94
N TRP A 181 6.64 -11.10 -9.64
CA TRP A 181 7.74 -10.40 -8.99
C TRP A 181 9.09 -10.81 -9.57
N THR A 182 9.79 -9.84 -10.16
CA THR A 182 11.21 -9.92 -10.48
C THR A 182 11.94 -8.84 -9.68
N GLU A 183 13.11 -9.15 -9.11
CA GLU A 183 13.88 -8.19 -8.31
C GLU A 183 14.60 -7.12 -9.18
N SER A 184 13.96 -6.66 -10.25
CA SER A 184 14.46 -5.59 -11.11
C SER A 184 14.29 -4.22 -10.45
N SER A 185 15.11 -3.25 -10.85
CA SER A 185 14.96 -1.86 -10.43
C SER A 185 13.61 -1.29 -10.85
N GLU A 186 13.16 -1.62 -12.05
CA GLU A 186 11.87 -1.21 -12.63
C GLU A 186 10.68 -1.69 -11.78
N ASN A 187 10.67 -2.96 -11.37
CA ASN A 187 9.62 -3.47 -10.48
C ASN A 187 9.61 -2.78 -9.12
N ASN A 188 10.78 -2.46 -8.57
CA ASN A 188 10.86 -1.70 -7.32
C ASN A 188 10.30 -0.28 -7.48
N CYS A 189 10.51 0.38 -8.61
CA CYS A 189 9.88 1.66 -8.92
C CYS A 189 8.36 1.54 -9.05
N HIS A 190 7.90 0.53 -9.80
CA HIS A 190 6.46 0.27 -10.02
C HIS A 190 5.71 0.04 -8.70
N ILE A 191 6.22 -0.84 -7.83
CA ILE A 191 5.56 -1.17 -6.57
C ILE A 191 5.60 0.03 -5.61
N LYS A 192 6.69 0.81 -5.61
CA LYS A 192 6.82 2.05 -4.82
C LYS A 192 5.75 3.06 -5.23
N ALA A 193 5.56 3.28 -6.54
CA ALA A 193 4.54 4.19 -7.05
C ALA A 193 3.12 3.76 -6.64
N LEU A 194 2.80 2.46 -6.76
CA LEU A 194 1.51 1.91 -6.36
C LEU A 194 1.24 2.05 -4.86
N LEU A 195 2.24 1.78 -4.01
CA LEU A 195 2.13 1.90 -2.56
C LEU A 195 2.02 3.35 -2.09
N GLU A 196 2.77 4.29 -2.69
CA GLU A 196 2.63 5.73 -2.39
C GLU A 196 1.26 6.26 -2.82
N MET A 197 0.70 5.76 -3.92
CA MET A 197 -0.68 6.07 -4.30
C MET A 197 -1.70 5.56 -3.28
N LEU A 198 -1.58 4.30 -2.83
CA LEU A 198 -2.45 3.79 -1.77
C LEU A 198 -2.30 4.59 -0.47
N LYS A 199 -1.09 5.06 -0.15
CA LYS A 199 -0.84 5.92 1.02
C LYS A 199 -1.52 7.28 0.90
N LYS A 200 -1.52 7.90 -0.29
CA LYS A 200 -2.30 9.12 -0.55
C LYS A 200 -3.79 8.88 -0.33
N LEU A 201 -4.35 7.80 -0.90
CA LEU A 201 -5.75 7.43 -0.69
C LEU A 201 -6.07 7.14 0.78
N TYR A 202 -5.17 6.47 1.50
CA TYR A 202 -5.34 6.21 2.94
C TYR A 202 -5.40 7.51 3.75
N ARG A 203 -4.56 8.51 3.43
CA ARG A 203 -4.61 9.84 4.05
C ARG A 203 -5.93 10.57 3.78
N VAL A 204 -6.44 10.49 2.56
CA VAL A 204 -7.76 11.06 2.20
C VAL A 204 -8.87 10.37 2.98
N ASN A 205 -8.83 9.04 3.07
CA ASN A 205 -9.81 8.29 3.84
C ASN A 205 -9.80 8.68 5.33
N LYS A 206 -8.60 8.83 5.92
CA LYS A 206 -8.44 9.22 7.33
C LYS A 206 -8.95 10.63 7.64
N THR A 207 -8.87 11.55 6.68
CA THR A 207 -9.23 12.95 6.90
C THR A 207 -10.69 13.26 6.55
N LYS A 208 -11.25 12.63 5.51
CA LYS A 208 -12.56 13.02 4.97
C LYS A 208 -13.57 11.87 4.81
N CYS A 209 -13.18 10.71 4.26
CA CYS A 209 -14.16 9.66 3.91
C CYS A 209 -14.58 8.75 5.09
N GLN A 210 -13.69 8.54 6.07
CA GLN A 210 -13.93 7.73 7.28
C GLN A 210 -14.40 6.28 7.04
N LEU A 211 -14.00 5.66 5.92
CA LEU A 211 -14.31 4.25 5.66
C LEU A 211 -13.46 3.31 6.54
N PRO A 212 -13.93 2.08 6.80
CA PRO A 212 -13.19 1.08 7.54
C PRO A 212 -11.78 0.84 6.98
N GLU A 213 -10.77 0.71 7.85
CA GLU A 213 -9.37 0.57 7.42
C GLU A 213 -9.08 -0.71 6.65
N ASN A 214 -9.87 -1.76 6.89
CA ASN A 214 -9.71 -3.06 6.24
C ASN A 214 -9.87 -3.00 4.71
N ILE A 215 -10.46 -1.93 4.15
CA ILE A 215 -10.54 -1.75 2.70
C ILE A 215 -9.15 -1.66 2.05
N PHE A 216 -8.12 -1.21 2.80
CA PHE A 216 -6.75 -1.09 2.33
C PHE A 216 -5.91 -2.36 2.55
N GLU A 217 -6.38 -3.31 3.35
CA GLU A 217 -5.62 -4.52 3.67
C GLU A 217 -5.47 -5.45 2.45
N ILE A 218 -4.26 -5.94 2.20
CA ILE A 218 -3.92 -6.86 1.12
C ILE A 218 -3.61 -8.23 1.74
N ASN A 219 -4.53 -9.17 1.59
CA ASN A 219 -4.48 -10.45 2.29
C ASN A 219 -3.35 -11.36 1.78
N GLU A 220 -3.03 -11.25 0.50
CA GLU A 220 -2.03 -12.03 -0.21
C GLU A 220 -0.61 -11.78 0.33
N LEU A 221 -0.36 -10.62 0.95
CA LEU A 221 0.92 -10.28 1.56
C LEU A 221 1.32 -11.29 2.64
N ALA A 222 0.35 -11.82 3.40
CA ALA A 222 0.61 -12.77 4.46
C ALA A 222 1.31 -14.04 3.96
N GLN A 223 1.11 -14.43 2.69
CA GLN A 223 1.68 -15.62 2.09
C GLN A 223 2.88 -15.33 1.19
N ARG A 224 2.93 -14.14 0.59
CA ARG A 224 3.91 -13.79 -0.45
C ARG A 224 5.11 -13.01 0.08
N LEU A 225 4.94 -12.22 1.14
CA LEU A 225 6.01 -11.36 1.65
C LEU A 225 6.92 -12.14 2.60
N ASP A 226 8.24 -12.01 2.39
CA ASP A 226 9.23 -12.39 3.39
C ASP A 226 9.34 -11.30 4.46
N PHE A 227 8.59 -11.49 5.55
CA PHE A 227 8.55 -10.56 6.68
C PHE A 227 9.89 -10.43 7.40
N TYR A 228 10.74 -11.46 7.35
CA TYR A 228 12.07 -11.40 7.97
C TYR A 228 12.98 -10.48 7.17
N VAL A 229 13.02 -10.66 5.85
CA VAL A 229 13.79 -9.79 4.94
C VAL A 229 13.28 -8.34 5.01
N ASP A 230 11.97 -8.13 5.03
CA ASP A 230 11.38 -6.78 5.13
C ASP A 230 11.75 -6.10 6.46
N ALA A 231 11.62 -6.80 7.59
CA ALA A 231 12.00 -6.30 8.91
C ALA A 231 13.51 -6.02 8.99
N TYR A 232 14.34 -6.89 8.43
CA TYR A 232 15.80 -6.72 8.39
C TYR A 232 16.22 -5.50 7.57
N ARG A 233 15.60 -5.29 6.39
CA ARG A 233 15.82 -4.08 5.57
C ARG A 233 15.43 -2.83 6.35
N ARG A 234 14.27 -2.86 7.04
CA ARG A 234 13.82 -1.75 7.88
C ARG A 234 14.79 -1.45 9.02
N SER A 235 15.35 -2.46 9.68
CA SER A 235 16.29 -2.25 10.78
C SER A 235 17.66 -1.77 10.32
N SER A 236 18.13 -2.27 9.17
CA SER A 236 19.46 -1.97 8.62
C SER A 236 19.53 -0.60 7.94
N TRP A 237 18.43 -0.10 7.39
CA TRP A 237 18.38 1.15 6.62
C TRP A 237 17.64 2.27 7.35
N LYS A 238 17.99 2.49 8.63
CA LYS A 238 17.42 3.57 9.44
C LYS A 238 17.82 4.97 8.97
N ASP A 239 18.98 5.13 8.32
CA ASP A 239 19.57 6.46 8.04
C ASP A 239 19.97 6.73 6.58
N ILE A 240 19.60 5.88 5.62
CA ILE A 240 20.02 6.07 4.21
C ILE A 240 18.88 6.72 3.41
N SER A 241 18.94 8.05 3.27
CA SER A 241 18.17 8.80 2.27
C SER A 241 18.82 8.62 0.90
N VAL A 242 18.63 7.46 0.26
CA VAL A 242 19.05 7.30 -1.14
C VAL A 242 17.89 6.76 -1.95
N ASP A 243 17.30 7.68 -2.68
CA ASP A 243 16.31 7.47 -3.71
C ASP A 243 16.94 6.61 -4.83
N VAL A 244 16.12 5.72 -5.40
CA VAL A 244 16.30 5.03 -6.70
C VAL A 244 16.92 3.62 -6.74
N GLN A 245 17.61 3.06 -5.73
CA GLN A 245 18.25 1.72 -5.92
C GLN A 245 17.89 0.60 -4.93
N TYR A 246 17.06 0.87 -3.93
CA TYR A 246 16.74 -0.13 -2.91
C TYR A 246 15.33 -0.72 -3.06
N PRO A 247 15.17 -2.03 -2.81
CA PRO A 247 13.88 -2.67 -2.72
C PRO A 247 12.94 -1.95 -1.76
N VAL A 248 11.65 -1.97 -2.09
CA VAL A 248 10.63 -1.35 -1.24
C VAL A 248 10.52 -2.10 0.09
N ILE A 249 10.40 -1.33 1.18
CA ILE A 249 10.14 -1.82 2.53
C ILE A 249 8.64 -1.69 2.77
N PHE A 250 7.90 -2.80 2.67
CA PHE A 250 6.45 -2.85 2.83
C PHE A 250 6.04 -2.44 4.24
N SER A 251 6.86 -2.72 5.26
CA SER A 251 6.57 -2.31 6.64
C SER A 251 6.60 -0.81 6.91
N ARG A 252 6.96 0.03 5.93
CA ARG A 252 6.72 1.49 5.95
C ARG A 252 5.27 1.86 5.62
N PHE A 253 4.45 0.91 5.17
CA PHE A 253 3.06 1.07 4.80
C PHE A 253 2.13 0.17 5.66
N PRO A 254 2.11 0.32 7.00
CA PRO A 254 1.46 -0.65 7.90
C PRO A 254 -0.05 -0.84 7.68
N PHE A 255 -0.72 0.14 7.05
CA PHE A 255 -2.16 0.10 6.76
C PHE A 255 -2.55 -0.95 5.70
N ILE A 256 -1.59 -1.49 4.94
CA ILE A 256 -1.86 -2.55 3.95
C ILE A 256 -1.88 -3.95 4.58
N PHE A 257 -1.46 -4.09 5.84
CA PHE A 257 -1.33 -5.39 6.49
C PHE A 257 -2.57 -5.77 7.27
N ASN A 258 -3.11 -6.95 6.96
CA ASN A 258 -4.08 -7.62 7.81
C ASN A 258 -3.45 -8.10 9.13
N ILE A 259 -4.29 -8.57 10.05
CA ILE A 259 -3.87 -9.05 11.37
C ILE A 259 -2.79 -10.14 11.26
N LEU A 260 -2.97 -11.11 10.36
CA LEU A 260 -1.99 -12.19 10.18
C LEU A 260 -0.62 -11.68 9.73
N SER A 261 -0.59 -10.72 8.80
CA SER A 261 0.64 -10.09 8.30
C SER A 261 1.33 -9.30 9.41
N LYS A 262 0.56 -8.58 10.24
CA LYS A 262 1.08 -7.85 11.42
C LYS A 262 1.71 -8.82 12.42
N ILE A 263 1.06 -9.94 12.72
CA ILE A 263 1.61 -10.99 13.62
C ILE A 263 2.95 -11.51 13.06
N LYS A 264 3.01 -11.84 11.77
CA LYS A 264 4.24 -12.32 11.14
C LYS A 264 5.37 -11.29 11.16
N LEU A 265 5.05 -10.01 10.91
CA LEU A 265 6.02 -8.92 10.98
C LEU A 265 6.54 -8.71 12.41
N LEU A 266 5.66 -8.73 13.41
CA LEU A 266 6.04 -8.61 14.83
C LEU A 266 6.92 -9.79 15.27
N TYR A 267 6.61 -11.00 14.80
CA TYR A 267 7.43 -12.17 15.05
C TYR A 267 8.83 -12.03 14.41
N ALA A 268 8.90 -11.57 13.16
CA ALA A 268 10.17 -11.29 12.49
C ALA A 268 11.01 -10.23 13.24
N ASP A 269 10.39 -9.14 13.71
CA ASP A 269 11.05 -8.12 14.54
C ASP A 269 11.59 -8.71 15.84
N SER A 270 10.82 -9.57 16.49
CA SER A 270 11.24 -10.25 17.71
C SER A 270 12.47 -11.13 17.47
N LEU A 271 12.47 -11.90 16.37
CA LEU A 271 13.61 -12.75 16.02
C LEU A 271 14.87 -11.92 15.75
N LEU A 272 14.76 -10.80 15.02
CA LEU A 272 15.89 -9.92 14.73
C LEU A 272 16.46 -9.31 16.02
N LYS A 273 15.61 -8.86 16.94
CA LYS A 273 16.05 -8.33 18.24
C LYS A 273 16.76 -9.40 19.08
N ILE A 274 16.22 -10.61 19.11
CA ILE A 274 16.85 -11.75 19.79
C ILE A 274 18.24 -12.01 19.19
N GLN A 275 18.35 -12.10 17.86
CA GLN A 275 19.62 -12.32 17.19
C GLN A 275 20.63 -11.19 17.45
N GLU A 276 20.19 -9.93 17.43
CA GLU A 276 21.04 -8.78 17.75
C GLU A 276 21.60 -8.89 19.18
N LYS A 277 20.75 -9.24 20.15
CA LYS A 277 21.16 -9.43 21.55
C LYS A 277 22.13 -10.60 21.69
N LYS A 278 21.86 -11.74 21.04
CA LYS A 278 22.78 -12.89 21.01
C LYS A 278 24.14 -12.53 20.42
N PHE A 279 24.15 -11.86 19.27
CA PHE A 279 25.38 -11.41 18.61
C PHE A 279 26.17 -10.47 19.51
N ARG A 280 25.50 -9.47 20.11
CA ARG A 280 26.12 -8.53 21.05
C ARG A 280 26.72 -9.23 22.28
N ALA A 281 26.02 -10.21 22.85
CA ALA A 281 26.50 -11.02 23.97
C ALA A 281 27.76 -11.82 23.58
N CYS A 282 27.76 -12.49 22.42
CA CYS A 282 28.93 -13.21 21.91
C CYS A 282 30.13 -12.29 21.68
N MET A 283 29.91 -11.10 21.10
CA MET A 283 30.97 -10.11 20.87
C MET A 283 31.60 -9.61 22.19
N ARG A 284 30.79 -9.45 23.25
CA ARG A 284 31.27 -9.12 24.60
C ARG A 284 32.08 -10.27 25.21
N LEU A 285 31.60 -11.52 25.08
CA LEU A 285 32.33 -12.71 25.56
C LEU A 285 33.66 -12.90 24.84
N ALA A 286 33.74 -12.55 23.55
CA ALA A 286 34.97 -12.56 22.78
C ALA A 286 35.92 -11.38 23.11
N GLY A 287 35.52 -10.46 23.99
CA GLY A 287 36.32 -9.29 24.38
C GLY A 287 36.44 -8.20 23.30
N ILE A 288 35.54 -8.19 22.31
CA ILE A 288 35.62 -7.26 21.16
C ILE A 288 34.87 -5.94 21.43
N VAL A 289 33.93 -5.93 22.38
CA VAL A 289 33.13 -4.74 22.76
C VAL A 289 33.24 -4.52 24.27
N ASP A 290 33.33 -3.27 24.70
CA ASP A 290 33.51 -2.88 26.11
C ASP A 290 32.49 -3.53 27.06
N GLN A 291 33.01 -3.95 28.22
CA GLN A 291 32.27 -4.59 29.30
C GLN A 291 31.56 -3.56 30.19
N GLU A 292 30.66 -2.77 29.62
CA GLU A 292 29.71 -1.99 30.41
C GLU A 292 28.38 -2.77 30.51
N GLY A 293 28.10 -3.30 31.70
CA GLY A 293 26.87 -4.01 32.02
C GLY A 293 27.03 -5.03 33.16
N SER A 294 25.91 -5.55 33.66
CA SER A 294 25.90 -6.58 34.70
C SER A 294 26.42 -7.93 34.17
N ALA A 295 26.80 -8.85 35.04
CA ALA A 295 27.16 -10.22 34.64
C ALA A 295 26.01 -10.93 33.89
N LEU A 296 24.76 -10.61 34.24
CA LEU A 296 23.57 -11.10 33.53
C LEU A 296 23.51 -10.53 32.11
N SER A 297 24.06 -9.33 31.86
CA SER A 297 24.09 -8.73 30.53
C SER A 297 24.91 -9.52 29.49
N LEU A 298 25.73 -10.48 29.93
CA LEU A 298 26.56 -11.34 29.08
C LEU A 298 25.81 -12.57 28.53
N LEU A 299 24.64 -12.89 29.08
CA LEU A 299 23.89 -14.08 28.68
C LEU A 299 23.09 -13.85 27.39
N PRO A 300 23.21 -14.72 26.38
CA PRO A 300 22.47 -14.59 25.11
C PRO A 300 20.96 -14.84 25.27
N THR A 301 20.56 -15.52 26.34
CA THR A 301 19.19 -15.93 26.65
C THR A 301 18.75 -15.41 28.00
N PHE A 302 17.44 -15.30 28.19
CA PHE A 302 16.78 -15.03 29.46
C PHE A 302 16.24 -16.35 29.99
N ASN A 303 16.90 -16.90 31.01
CA ASN A 303 16.58 -18.23 31.53
C ASN A 303 15.72 -18.10 32.79
N LEU A 304 14.56 -18.76 32.80
CA LEU A 304 13.70 -18.90 33.97
C LEU A 304 13.71 -20.34 34.47
N ILE A 305 14.08 -20.53 35.74
CA ILE A 305 14.03 -21.83 36.41
C ILE A 305 12.95 -21.77 37.47
N VAL A 306 11.84 -22.47 37.27
CA VAL A 306 10.63 -22.30 38.09
C VAL A 306 10.14 -23.62 38.66
N ARG A 307 9.55 -23.59 39.86
CA ARG A 307 8.91 -24.75 40.49
C ARG A 307 7.43 -24.73 40.17
N ARG A 308 6.87 -25.88 39.78
CA ARG A 308 5.43 -25.99 39.47
C ARG A 308 4.53 -25.53 40.62
N SER A 309 4.93 -25.80 41.85
CA SER A 309 4.17 -25.44 43.06
C SER A 309 4.23 -23.97 43.45
N HIS A 310 5.19 -23.20 42.92
CA HIS A 310 5.43 -21.80 43.29
C HIS A 310 5.65 -20.95 42.03
N LEU A 311 4.89 -21.23 40.97
CA LEU A 311 5.14 -20.71 39.63
C LEU A 311 5.11 -19.17 39.57
N ILE A 312 4.10 -18.56 40.20
CA ILE A 312 3.93 -17.10 40.22
C ILE A 312 5.08 -16.41 40.97
N GLU A 313 5.36 -16.89 42.18
CA GLU A 313 6.41 -16.35 43.05
C GLU A 313 7.79 -16.43 42.38
N ASP A 314 8.15 -17.62 41.86
CA ASP A 314 9.45 -17.84 41.22
C ASP A 314 9.63 -16.96 39.97
N VAL A 315 8.57 -16.72 39.20
CA VAL A 315 8.59 -15.86 38.02
C VAL A 315 8.78 -14.40 38.41
N PHE A 316 8.03 -13.89 39.39
CA PHE A 316 8.18 -12.50 39.83
C PHE A 316 9.55 -12.25 40.46
N ASP A 317 10.02 -13.15 41.33
CA ASP A 317 11.33 -13.02 41.97
C ASP A 317 12.47 -12.99 40.97
N GLN A 318 12.38 -13.79 39.89
CA GLN A 318 13.36 -13.78 38.82
C GLN A 318 13.21 -12.54 37.94
N LEU A 319 12.01 -12.18 37.49
CA LEU A 319 11.79 -11.00 36.64
C LEU A 319 12.29 -9.70 37.30
N ASN A 320 12.14 -9.58 38.62
CA ASN A 320 12.62 -8.42 39.39
C ASN A 320 14.15 -8.25 39.37
N GLN A 321 14.91 -9.26 38.94
CA GLN A 321 16.37 -9.22 38.87
C GLN A 321 16.89 -8.70 37.51
N PHE A 322 16.01 -8.55 36.50
CA PHE A 322 16.39 -8.19 35.14
C PHE A 322 15.92 -6.78 34.76
N GLU A 323 16.70 -6.12 33.90
CA GLU A 323 16.28 -4.85 33.32
C GLU A 323 15.33 -5.08 32.13
N ASN A 324 14.54 -4.05 31.79
CA ASN A 324 13.64 -4.09 30.62
C ASN A 324 14.34 -4.49 29.31
N GLU A 325 15.62 -4.17 29.16
CA GLU A 325 16.42 -4.52 27.99
C GLU A 325 16.80 -6.00 27.92
N ASP A 326 16.81 -6.69 29.06
CA ASP A 326 17.13 -8.11 29.17
C ASP A 326 15.92 -8.99 28.84
N LEU A 327 14.71 -8.50 29.13
CA LEU A 327 13.44 -9.18 28.81
C LEU A 327 13.19 -9.34 27.30
N ARG A 328 13.99 -8.70 26.45
CA ARG A 328 13.92 -8.83 24.98
C ARG A 328 14.78 -9.97 24.42
N ARG A 329 15.51 -10.68 25.28
CA ARG A 329 16.30 -11.86 24.90
C ARG A 329 15.39 -13.05 24.65
N GLU A 330 15.95 -14.10 24.07
CA GLU A 330 15.21 -15.36 23.95
C GLU A 330 14.91 -15.93 25.32
N LEU A 331 13.61 -16.04 25.64
CA LEU A 331 13.14 -16.72 26.84
C LEU A 331 13.37 -18.22 26.72
N MET A 332 14.09 -18.77 27.69
CA MET A 332 14.27 -20.20 27.92
C MET A 332 13.66 -20.55 29.27
N VAL A 333 12.82 -21.58 29.31
CA VAL A 333 12.16 -22.01 30.56
C VAL A 333 12.59 -23.42 30.95
N SER A 334 12.77 -23.65 32.25
CA SER A 334 13.01 -24.98 32.81
C SER A 334 12.23 -25.17 34.11
N PHE A 335 11.57 -26.32 34.26
CA PHE A 335 10.95 -26.71 35.53
C PHE A 335 11.99 -27.38 36.43
N SER A 336 12.08 -26.90 37.67
CA SER A 336 13.07 -27.40 38.64
C SER A 336 12.89 -28.90 38.90
N GLY A 337 13.95 -29.67 38.67
CA GLY A 337 13.95 -31.13 38.86
C GLY A 337 13.46 -31.94 37.64
N GLU A 338 13.14 -31.29 36.52
CA GLU A 338 12.69 -31.94 35.29
C GLU A 338 13.78 -31.92 34.21
N ILE A 339 13.90 -33.03 33.48
CA ILE A 339 14.82 -33.13 32.34
C ILE A 339 14.10 -32.57 31.12
N GLY A 340 14.16 -31.26 30.95
CA GLY A 340 13.58 -30.55 29.80
C GLY A 340 14.57 -29.56 29.21
N TYR A 341 15.10 -29.85 28.03
CA TYR A 341 15.69 -28.82 27.16
C TYR A 341 14.54 -28.14 26.40
N ASP A 342 14.46 -26.82 26.47
CA ASP A 342 13.38 -26.05 25.86
C ASP A 342 13.46 -26.06 24.33
N PHE A 343 12.74 -27.01 23.70
CA PHE A 343 12.48 -27.03 22.26
C PHE A 343 11.17 -26.32 21.90
N GLY A 344 10.69 -25.39 22.75
CA GLY A 344 9.44 -24.63 22.58
C GLY A 344 8.21 -25.27 23.23
N GLY A 345 8.22 -26.59 23.46
CA GLY A 345 7.15 -27.28 24.19
C GLY A 345 7.08 -26.87 25.66
N VAL A 346 8.23 -26.78 26.34
CA VAL A 346 8.33 -26.35 27.73
C VAL A 346 7.87 -24.90 27.88
N ARG A 347 8.23 -24.02 26.95
CA ARG A 347 7.74 -22.63 26.93
C ARG A 347 6.22 -22.53 26.76
N ALA A 348 5.62 -23.34 25.89
CA ALA A 348 4.17 -23.35 25.70
C ALA A 348 3.44 -23.84 26.96
N GLU A 349 3.94 -24.92 27.58
CA GLU A 349 3.44 -25.42 28.85
C GLU A 349 3.59 -24.38 29.96
N PHE A 350 4.74 -23.72 30.05
CA PHE A 350 4.99 -22.66 31.02
C PHE A 350 3.95 -21.55 30.94
N PHE A 351 3.69 -20.99 29.75
CA PHE A 351 2.68 -19.95 29.60
C PHE A 351 1.26 -20.45 29.88
N TYR A 352 0.96 -21.72 29.55
CA TYR A 352 -0.31 -22.33 29.88
C TYR A 352 -0.52 -22.44 31.41
N CYS A 353 0.44 -23.02 32.14
CA CYS A 353 0.38 -23.13 33.59
C CYS A 353 0.38 -21.75 34.27
N LEU A 354 1.20 -20.82 33.77
CA LEU A 354 1.28 -19.47 34.32
C LEU A 354 -0.06 -18.75 34.17
N PHE A 355 -0.68 -18.84 32.99
CA PHE A 355 -1.99 -18.25 32.75
C PHE A 355 -3.05 -18.90 33.63
N GLN A 356 -3.06 -20.23 33.76
CA GLN A 356 -3.99 -20.93 34.65
C GLN A 356 -3.88 -20.49 36.11
N GLU A 357 -2.67 -20.31 36.64
CA GLU A 357 -2.48 -19.83 38.01
C GLU A 357 -2.92 -18.37 38.16
N MET A 358 -2.51 -17.47 37.26
CA MET A 358 -2.85 -16.03 37.34
C MET A 358 -4.35 -15.75 37.21
N THR A 359 -5.11 -16.64 36.58
CA THR A 359 -6.55 -16.46 36.35
C THR A 359 -7.41 -17.08 37.43
N ARG A 360 -6.80 -17.71 38.44
CA ARG A 360 -7.54 -18.22 39.59
C ARG A 360 -8.24 -17.08 40.33
N PRO A 361 -9.51 -17.24 40.71
CA PRO A 361 -10.28 -16.20 41.42
C PRO A 361 -9.57 -15.67 42.68
N GLU A 362 -8.81 -16.53 43.36
CA GLU A 362 -8.05 -16.18 44.58
C GLU A 362 -7.06 -15.03 44.39
N TYR A 363 -6.47 -14.85 43.20
CA TYR A 363 -5.54 -13.73 42.94
C TYR A 363 -6.27 -12.41 42.64
N GLY A 364 -7.58 -12.47 42.33
CA GLY A 364 -8.39 -11.28 42.06
C GLY A 364 -7.90 -10.43 40.88
N MET A 365 -7.08 -10.98 39.98
CA MET A 365 -6.54 -10.25 38.81
C MET A 365 -7.60 -10.08 37.72
N PHE A 366 -8.54 -11.02 37.65
CA PHE A 366 -9.58 -11.07 36.63
C PHE A 366 -10.93 -11.44 37.22
N THR A 367 -12.00 -11.03 36.56
CA THR A 367 -13.38 -11.36 36.88
C THR A 367 -14.12 -11.86 35.64
N TYR A 368 -15.18 -12.62 35.86
CA TYR A 368 -16.11 -13.07 34.84
C TYR A 368 -17.48 -12.48 35.19
N PRO A 369 -17.91 -11.38 34.53
CA PRO A 369 -19.17 -10.71 34.85
C PRO A 369 -20.39 -11.62 34.81
N GLU A 370 -20.40 -12.57 33.87
CA GLU A 370 -21.44 -13.59 33.68
C GLU A 370 -20.82 -14.96 33.39
N GLU A 371 -21.55 -16.05 33.65
CA GLU A 371 -21.11 -17.39 33.22
C GLU A 371 -20.95 -17.42 31.69
N ALA A 372 -19.79 -17.90 31.21
CA ALA A 372 -19.38 -17.88 29.80
C ALA A 372 -19.08 -16.49 29.18
N SER A 373 -18.94 -15.44 30.01
CA SER A 373 -18.42 -14.14 29.54
C SER A 373 -16.90 -14.14 29.32
N TYR A 374 -16.41 -13.18 28.54
CA TYR A 374 -14.98 -12.94 28.41
C TYR A 374 -14.38 -12.48 29.75
N MET A 375 -13.14 -12.88 30.00
CA MET A 375 -12.35 -12.44 31.15
C MET A 375 -12.18 -10.91 31.14
N TRP A 376 -12.46 -10.26 32.27
CA TRP A 376 -12.35 -8.81 32.42
C TRP A 376 -11.45 -8.44 33.60
N PHE A 377 -10.82 -7.26 33.54
CA PHE A 377 -10.16 -6.70 34.71
C PHE A 377 -11.23 -6.20 35.70
N PRO A 378 -11.11 -6.49 37.00
CA PRO A 378 -12.09 -6.03 37.98
C PRO A 378 -12.15 -4.50 38.00
N VAL A 379 -13.36 -3.95 38.03
CA VAL A 379 -13.60 -2.52 38.25
C VAL A 379 -13.25 -2.25 39.71
N ARG A 380 -12.03 -1.80 39.98
CA ARG A 380 -11.62 -1.35 41.31
C ARG A 380 -12.31 -0.04 41.69
#